data_AF-A0A7C4R6T5-F1
#
_entry.id   AF-A0A7C4R6T5-F1
#
_cell.length_a   1.000
_cell.length_b   1.000
_cell.length_c   1.000
_cell.angle_alpha   90.00
_cell.angle_beta   90.00
_cell.angle_gamma   90.00
#
_symmetry.space_group_name_H-M   'P 1'
#
loop_
_entity.id
_entity.type
_entity.pdbx_description
1 polymer ?
#
loop_
_entity_poly.entity_id
_entity_poly.type
_entity_poly.pdbx_seq_one_letter_code
_entity_poly.pdbx_strand_id
1 'polypeptide(L)'
;MSNSTGGSSTPIIEGSGEFREKVQMALKLIEMAGYYDPLKRYILCIKEIEGLTQLRVSEATIWANKYAVEDPVDAAGRFIQEAYYMKIQAEGEQAHEGIMEFKAFEKRIEFLEKLRELSQDEEVKRRCENLIKMWDESLLIY
;
A
#
# COMPACT_ATOMS: atom_id res chain seq x y z
N MET A 1 13.55 35.41 4.56
CA MET A 1 12.25 34.80 4.93
C MET A 1 11.62 34.26 3.67
N SER A 2 11.70 32.96 3.47
CA SER A 2 11.02 32.23 2.40
C SER A 2 10.58 30.92 3.02
N ASN A 3 9.33 30.89 3.46
CA ASN A 3 8.69 29.69 4.01
C ASN A 3 8.48 28.69 2.87
N SER A 4 9.32 27.67 2.80
CA SER A 4 9.03 26.45 2.06
C SER A 4 8.23 25.51 2.97
N THR A 5 6.91 25.68 2.98
CA THR A 5 5.99 24.67 3.50
C THR A 5 5.99 23.48 2.53
N GLY A 6 6.90 22.53 2.74
CA GLY A 6 6.79 21.21 2.13
C GLY A 6 5.56 20.51 2.71
N GLY A 7 4.56 20.24 1.88
CA GLY A 7 3.29 19.65 2.27
C GLY A 7 3.46 18.31 2.99
N SER A 8 3.34 18.37 4.32
CA SER A 8 3.18 17.23 5.21
C SER A 8 1.72 16.76 5.19
N SER A 9 1.25 16.24 4.06
CA SER A 9 -0.15 15.82 3.93
C SER A 9 -0.24 14.31 3.77
N THR A 10 -0.70 13.67 4.85
CA THR A 10 -1.28 12.32 4.88
C THR A 10 -2.32 12.16 3.77
N PRO A 11 -2.41 10.98 3.12
CA PRO A 11 -3.49 10.72 2.16
C PRO A 11 -4.87 10.99 2.77
N ILE A 12 -5.75 11.64 2.03
CA ILE A 12 -7.14 11.86 2.44
C ILE A 12 -7.86 10.51 2.50
N ILE A 13 -8.71 10.29 3.51
CA ILE A 13 -9.50 9.06 3.64
C ILE A 13 -10.99 9.38 3.49
N GLU A 14 -11.58 8.95 2.39
CA GLU A 14 -13.00 9.11 2.07
C GLU A 14 -13.75 7.80 2.30
N GLY A 15 -14.61 7.73 3.31
CA GLY A 15 -15.37 6.52 3.59
C GLY A 15 -16.11 6.58 4.93
N SER A 16 -16.74 5.47 5.27
CA SER A 16 -17.37 5.19 6.55
C SER A 16 -16.37 5.25 7.71
N GLY A 17 -16.89 5.33 8.94
CA GLY A 17 -16.06 5.33 10.15
C GLY A 17 -15.22 4.05 10.26
N GLU A 18 -15.84 2.89 10.05
CA GLU A 18 -15.16 1.59 10.10
C GLU A 18 -14.04 1.48 9.06
N PHE A 19 -14.32 1.90 7.81
CA PHE A 19 -13.32 1.93 6.76
C PHE A 19 -12.14 2.82 7.13
N ARG A 20 -12.40 4.02 7.66
CA ARG A 20 -11.36 4.97 8.09
C ARG A 20 -10.47 4.39 9.18
N GLU A 21 -11.04 3.73 10.17
CA GLU A 21 -10.29 3.08 11.25
C GLU A 21 -9.35 2.00 10.69
N LYS A 22 -9.87 1.14 9.82
CA LYS A 22 -9.08 0.08 9.15
C LYS A 22 -7.95 0.64 8.29
N VAL A 23 -8.21 1.67 7.49
CA VAL A 23 -7.17 2.36 6.69
C VAL A 23 -6.12 2.99 7.61
N GLN A 24 -6.51 3.62 8.71
CA GLN A 24 -5.56 4.19 9.67
C GLN A 24 -4.66 3.14 10.32
N MET A 25 -5.19 1.94 10.61
CA MET A 25 -4.37 0.83 11.10
C MET A 25 -3.32 0.43 10.05
N ALA A 26 -3.71 0.30 8.79
CA ALA A 26 -2.77 0.01 7.70
C ALA A 26 -1.70 1.10 7.54
N LEU A 27 -2.08 2.39 7.60
CA LEU A 27 -1.13 3.50 7.51
C LEU A 27 -0.10 3.50 8.65
N LYS A 28 -0.49 3.12 9.88
CA LYS A 28 0.44 2.99 11.01
C LYS A 28 1.48 1.89 10.78
N LEU A 29 1.08 0.76 10.17
CA LEU A 29 2.01 -0.31 9.82
C LEU A 29 3.00 0.15 8.73
N ILE A 30 2.51 0.92 7.76
CA ILE A 30 3.36 1.54 6.73
C ILE A 30 4.39 2.50 7.33
N GLU A 31 3.96 3.34 8.27
CA GLU A 31 4.85 4.26 8.99
C GLU A 31 5.89 3.53 9.82
N MET A 32 5.49 2.50 10.57
CA MET A 32 6.40 1.65 11.35
C MET A 32 7.50 1.04 10.48
N ALA A 33 7.16 0.62 9.25
CA ALA A 33 8.12 0.03 8.32
C ALA A 33 8.99 1.07 7.57
N GLY A 34 8.73 2.38 7.74
CA GLY A 34 9.46 3.46 7.07
C GLY A 34 9.02 3.74 5.63
N TYR A 35 7.83 3.27 5.21
CA TYR A 35 7.32 3.40 3.85
C TYR A 35 6.29 4.51 3.65
N TYR A 36 6.08 5.35 4.67
CA TYR A 36 5.05 6.39 4.63
C TYR A 36 5.35 7.51 3.61
N ASP A 37 6.61 7.88 3.46
CA ASP A 37 7.04 8.93 2.53
C ASP A 37 6.80 8.57 1.05
N PRO A 38 7.18 7.36 0.58
CA PRO A 38 6.76 6.86 -0.72
C PRO A 38 5.24 6.87 -0.89
N LEU A 39 4.47 6.36 0.07
CA LEU A 39 3.01 6.30 -0.01
C LEU A 39 2.41 7.69 -0.23
N LYS A 40 2.69 8.65 0.66
CA LYS A 40 2.08 10.00 0.63
C LYS A 40 2.52 10.83 -0.58
N ARG A 41 3.64 10.47 -1.22
CA ARG A 41 4.14 11.15 -2.42
C ARG A 41 3.31 10.82 -3.65
N TYR A 42 2.88 9.57 -3.79
CA TYR A 42 2.23 9.09 -5.00
C TYR A 42 0.73 8.85 -4.83
N ILE A 43 0.23 8.70 -3.60
CA ILE A 43 -1.19 8.49 -3.31
C ILE A 43 -1.74 9.69 -2.54
N LEU A 44 -2.75 10.34 -3.12
CA LEU A 44 -3.42 11.51 -2.55
C LEU A 44 -4.67 11.14 -1.73
N CYS A 45 -5.36 10.07 -2.11
CA CYS A 45 -6.61 9.68 -1.48
C CYS A 45 -6.78 8.15 -1.42
N ILE A 46 -7.40 7.67 -0.35
CA ILE A 46 -7.88 6.31 -0.20
C ILE A 46 -9.40 6.40 0.01
N LYS A 47 -10.15 5.85 -0.95
CA LYS A 47 -11.60 6.03 -1.07
C LYS A 47 -12.34 4.70 -0.96
N GLU A 48 -13.32 4.65 -0.06
CA GLU A 48 -14.24 3.54 0.06
C GLU A 48 -15.17 3.47 -1.15
N ILE A 49 -15.33 2.27 -1.70
CA ILE A 49 -16.27 1.96 -2.77
C ILE A 49 -16.94 0.60 -2.52
N GLU A 50 -18.07 0.34 -3.16
CA GLU A 50 -18.73 -0.97 -3.15
C GLU A 50 -18.14 -1.96 -4.18
N GLY A 51 -17.30 -1.47 -5.09
CA GLY A 51 -16.77 -2.23 -6.23
C GLY A 51 -15.43 -2.94 -5.98
N LEU A 52 -14.75 -3.27 -7.09
CA LEU A 52 -13.42 -3.87 -7.04
C LEU A 52 -12.36 -2.85 -6.65
N THR A 53 -11.46 -3.27 -5.76
CA THR A 53 -10.32 -2.45 -5.33
C THR A 53 -9.37 -2.21 -6.50
N GLN A 54 -8.98 -0.95 -6.74
CA GLN A 54 -8.15 -0.56 -7.87
C GLN A 54 -7.44 0.79 -7.62
N LEU A 55 -6.29 0.98 -8.25
CA LEU A 55 -5.65 2.30 -8.37
C LEU A 55 -6.28 3.11 -9.50
N ARG A 56 -6.63 4.36 -9.20
CA ARG A 56 -7.08 5.38 -10.16
C ARG A 56 -5.92 6.32 -10.43
N VAL A 57 -5.11 5.96 -11.42
CA VAL A 57 -3.88 6.69 -11.80
C VAL A 57 -4.13 8.19 -12.00
N SER A 58 -5.14 8.55 -12.80
CA SER A 58 -5.46 9.95 -13.11
C SER A 58 -5.85 10.79 -11.89
N GLU A 59 -6.25 10.13 -10.80
CA GLU A 59 -6.72 10.75 -9.55
C GLU A 59 -5.71 10.54 -8.41
N ALA A 60 -4.61 9.82 -8.64
CA ALA A 60 -3.68 9.36 -7.59
C ALA A 60 -4.41 8.76 -6.37
N THR A 61 -5.47 7.99 -6.63
CA THR A 61 -6.42 7.54 -5.61
C THR A 61 -6.53 6.02 -5.58
N ILE A 62 -6.45 5.42 -4.40
CA ILE A 62 -6.76 4.00 -4.21
C ILE A 62 -8.25 3.88 -3.90
N TRP A 63 -9.00 3.23 -4.79
CA TRP A 63 -10.34 2.78 -4.48
C TRP A 63 -10.24 1.43 -3.77
N ALA A 64 -10.78 1.33 -2.56
CA ALA A 64 -10.80 0.10 -1.79
C ALA A 64 -12.22 -0.17 -1.29
N ASN A 65 -12.62 -1.43 -1.30
CA ASN A 65 -13.86 -1.83 -0.63
C ASN A 65 -13.57 -2.22 0.82
N LYS A 66 -14.63 -2.32 1.63
CA LYS A 66 -14.53 -2.64 3.06
C LYS A 66 -13.82 -3.95 3.38
N TYR A 67 -13.86 -4.92 2.46
CA TYR A 67 -13.20 -6.22 2.61
C TYR A 67 -11.70 -6.13 2.32
N ALA A 68 -11.30 -5.28 1.37
CA ALA A 68 -9.89 -5.07 1.03
C ALA A 68 -9.08 -4.38 2.14
N VAL A 69 -9.76 -3.77 3.12
CA VAL A 69 -9.13 -3.16 4.30
C VAL A 69 -9.38 -3.95 5.59
N GLU A 70 -10.06 -5.10 5.51
CA GLU A 70 -10.44 -5.90 6.68
C GLU A 70 -9.21 -6.45 7.43
N ASP A 71 -8.18 -6.81 6.67
CA ASP A 71 -6.86 -7.14 7.18
C ASP A 71 -5.90 -5.95 6.99
N PRO A 72 -5.51 -5.26 8.08
CA PRO A 72 -4.63 -4.10 7.98
C PRO A 72 -3.24 -4.40 7.42
N VAL A 73 -2.71 -5.61 7.61
CA VAL A 73 -1.38 -6.00 7.10
C VAL A 73 -1.45 -6.19 5.59
N ASP A 74 -2.48 -6.89 5.12
CA ASP A 74 -2.70 -7.09 3.69
C ASP A 74 -3.01 -5.77 2.96
N ALA A 75 -3.87 -4.94 3.56
CA ALA A 75 -4.19 -3.61 3.08
C ALA A 75 -2.97 -2.71 2.99
N ALA A 76 -2.11 -2.71 4.03
CA ALA A 76 -0.87 -1.97 4.03
C ALA A 76 0.05 -2.38 2.88
N GLY A 77 0.24 -3.70 2.70
CA GLY A 77 1.04 -4.23 1.60
C GLY A 77 0.47 -3.83 0.24
N ARG A 78 -0.86 -3.86 0.08
CA ARG A 78 -1.50 -3.42 -1.16
C ARG A 78 -1.30 -1.93 -1.40
N PHE A 79 -1.44 -1.08 -0.39
CA PHE A 79 -1.22 0.36 -0.56
C PHE A 79 0.22 0.69 -0.99
N ILE A 80 1.20 -0.05 -0.48
CA ILE A 80 2.58 0.07 -0.93
C ILE A 80 2.73 -0.38 -2.39
N GLN A 81 2.14 -1.51 -2.76
CA GLN A 81 2.12 -1.97 -4.16
C GLN A 81 1.59 -0.87 -5.09
N GLU A 82 0.41 -0.32 -4.80
CA GLU A 82 -0.21 0.72 -5.65
C GLU A 82 0.62 2.01 -5.69
N ALA A 83 1.24 2.41 -4.57
CA ALA A 83 2.11 3.58 -4.52
C ALA A 83 3.36 3.40 -5.39
N TYR A 84 3.96 2.21 -5.39
CA TYR A 84 5.12 1.92 -6.23
C TYR A 84 4.75 1.75 -7.70
N TYR A 85 3.57 1.19 -8.01
CA TYR A 85 3.06 1.19 -9.37
C TYR A 85 2.92 2.62 -9.90
N MET A 86 2.25 3.49 -9.13
CA MET A 86 2.09 4.91 -9.46
C MET A 86 3.44 5.62 -9.62
N LYS A 87 4.43 5.29 -8.78
CA LYS A 87 5.81 5.79 -8.91
C LYS A 87 6.44 5.41 -10.24
N ILE A 88 6.44 4.13 -10.59
CA ILE A 88 7.05 3.63 -11.84
C ILE A 88 6.40 4.29 -13.05
N GLN A 89 5.08 4.45 -13.01
CA GLN A 89 4.32 5.13 -14.05
C GLN A 89 4.69 6.62 -14.18
N ALA A 90 4.78 7.34 -13.06
CA ALA A 90 5.12 8.76 -13.04
C ALA A 90 6.58 9.04 -13.44
N GLU A 91 7.49 8.13 -13.12
CA GLU A 91 8.92 8.24 -13.45
C GLU A 91 9.25 7.80 -14.88
N GLY A 92 8.25 7.32 -15.63
CA GLY A 92 8.35 7.08 -17.07
C GLY A 92 9.32 5.95 -17.42
N GLU A 93 9.51 4.97 -16.51
CA GLU A 93 10.17 3.74 -16.89
C GLU A 93 9.36 3.14 -18.05
N GLN A 94 9.96 3.02 -19.24
CA GLN A 94 9.32 2.42 -20.43
C GLN A 94 9.20 0.90 -20.26
N ALA A 95 8.54 0.48 -19.20
CA ALA A 95 8.24 -0.89 -18.87
C ALA A 95 6.84 -1.22 -19.38
N HIS A 96 6.68 -2.41 -19.95
CA HIS A 96 5.35 -2.96 -20.23
C HIS A 96 4.58 -3.13 -18.91
N GLU A 97 3.25 -3.04 -18.96
CA GLU A 97 2.36 -3.07 -17.79
C GLU A 97 2.65 -4.25 -16.85
N GLY A 98 2.79 -5.47 -17.38
CA GLY A 98 3.12 -6.63 -16.55
C GLY A 98 4.47 -6.55 -15.82
N ILE A 99 5.46 -5.83 -16.38
CA ILE A 99 6.75 -5.61 -15.70
C ILE A 99 6.57 -4.60 -14.56
N MET A 100 5.74 -3.58 -14.75
CA MET A 100 5.44 -2.60 -13.69
C MET A 100 4.68 -3.26 -12.54
N GLU A 101 3.68 -4.08 -12.85
CA GLU A 101 2.94 -4.86 -11.85
C GLU A 101 3.87 -5.78 -11.06
N PHE A 102 4.75 -6.51 -11.75
CA PHE A 102 5.72 -7.39 -11.10
C PHE A 102 6.65 -6.61 -10.16
N LYS A 103 7.25 -5.50 -10.61
CA LYS A 103 8.11 -4.65 -9.77
C LYS A 103 7.38 -4.05 -8.57
N ALA A 104 6.14 -3.60 -8.77
CA ALA A 104 5.31 -3.09 -7.69
C ALA A 104 4.98 -4.19 -6.68
N PHE A 105 4.75 -5.42 -7.15
CA PHE A 105 4.52 -6.58 -6.32
C PHE A 105 5.77 -6.96 -5.50
N GLU A 106 6.96 -6.96 -6.10
CA GLU A 106 8.22 -7.16 -5.35
C GLU A 106 8.34 -6.16 -4.18
N LYS A 107 7.92 -4.91 -4.37
CA LYS A 107 7.92 -3.90 -3.31
C LYS A 107 6.93 -4.18 -2.18
N ARG A 108 5.83 -4.87 -2.46
CA ARG A 108 4.94 -5.38 -1.41
C ARG A 108 5.60 -6.47 -0.57
N ILE A 109 6.35 -7.37 -1.20
CA ILE A 109 7.13 -8.40 -0.50
C ILE A 109 8.16 -7.74 0.42
N GLU A 110 8.98 -6.85 -0.13
CA GLU A 110 10.01 -6.13 0.62
C GLU A 110 9.42 -5.36 1.83
N PHE A 111 8.25 -4.73 1.64
CA PHE A 111 7.55 -4.07 2.73
C PHE A 111 7.13 -5.04 3.83
N LEU A 112 6.57 -6.20 3.49
CA LEU A 112 6.11 -7.18 4.48
C LEU A 112 7.25 -7.86 5.22
N GLU A 113 8.36 -8.15 4.54
CA GLU A 113 9.58 -8.61 5.18
C GLU A 113 10.08 -7.58 6.20
N LYS A 114 10.10 -6.29 5.79
CA LYS A 114 10.53 -5.21 6.66
C LYS A 114 9.61 -5.01 7.86
N LEU A 115 8.30 -5.07 7.65
CA LEU A 115 7.30 -4.95 8.71
C LEU A 115 7.43 -6.11 9.70
N ARG A 116 7.62 -7.35 9.21
CA ARG A 116 7.86 -8.53 10.06
C ARG A 116 9.09 -8.36 10.94
N GLU A 117 10.19 -7.87 10.40
CA GLU A 117 11.44 -7.67 11.14
C GLU A 117 11.31 -6.60 12.24
N LEU A 118 10.60 -5.51 11.95
CA LEU A 118 10.51 -4.36 12.84
C LEU A 118 9.40 -4.50 13.90
N SER A 119 8.30 -5.17 13.55
CA SER A 119 7.17 -5.33 14.45
C SER A 119 7.56 -6.09 15.71
N GLN A 120 7.03 -5.67 16.85
CA GLN A 120 7.07 -6.44 18.11
C GLN A 120 5.78 -7.21 18.36
N ASP A 121 4.75 -6.99 17.53
CA ASP A 121 3.48 -7.70 17.60
C ASP A 121 3.58 -9.02 16.84
N GLU A 122 3.48 -10.13 17.56
CA GLU A 122 3.56 -11.48 17.03
C GLU A 122 2.43 -11.80 16.02
N GLU A 123 1.26 -11.17 16.16
CA GLU A 123 0.16 -11.38 15.22
C GLU A 123 0.46 -10.69 13.88
N VAL A 124 1.04 -9.49 13.91
CA VAL A 124 1.51 -8.79 12.70
C VAL A 124 2.60 -9.61 12.00
N LYS A 125 3.57 -10.16 12.75
CA LYS A 125 4.64 -11.00 12.20
C LYS A 125 4.08 -12.24 11.51
N ARG A 126 3.24 -12.99 12.24
CA ARG A 126 2.58 -14.19 11.73
C ARG A 126 1.77 -13.88 10.48
N ARG A 127 1.09 -12.73 10.45
CA ARG A 127 0.30 -12.34 9.28
C ARG A 127 1.17 -12.00 8.08
N CYS A 128 2.28 -11.28 8.27
CA CYS A 128 3.26 -11.03 7.20
C CYS A 128 3.80 -12.35 6.63
N GLU A 129 4.18 -13.31 7.47
CA GLU A 129 4.68 -14.62 7.04
C GLU A 129 3.65 -15.40 6.21
N ASN A 130 2.39 -15.40 6.66
CA ASN A 130 1.31 -16.06 5.92
C ASN A 130 1.11 -15.44 4.53
N LEU A 131 1.13 -14.10 4.43
CA LEU A 131 0.95 -13.41 3.16
C LEU A 131 2.12 -13.69 2.19
N ILE A 132 3.36 -13.59 2.68
CA ILE A 132 4.56 -13.92 1.89
C ILE A 132 4.49 -15.35 1.38
N LYS A 133 4.19 -16.31 2.26
CA LYS A 133 4.10 -17.73 1.90
C LYS A 133 2.99 -18.02 0.87
N MET A 134 1.82 -17.40 1.01
CA MET A 134 0.74 -17.56 0.03
C MET A 134 1.16 -17.16 -1.38
N TRP A 135 2.07 -16.18 -1.51
CA TRP A 135 2.56 -15.73 -2.80
C TRP A 135 3.70 -16.57 -3.36
N ASP A 136 4.60 -17.09 -2.52
CA ASP A 136 5.57 -18.10 -2.94
C ASP A 136 4.84 -19.32 -3.56
N GLU A 137 3.78 -19.78 -2.90
CA GLU A 137 2.96 -20.89 -3.39
C GLU A 137 2.19 -20.53 -4.68
N SER A 138 1.77 -19.27 -4.84
CA SER A 138 1.09 -18.80 -6.05
C SER A 138 2.04 -18.65 -7.25
N LEU A 139 3.29 -18.25 -7.02
CA LEU A 139 4.32 -18.13 -8.05
C LEU A 139 4.81 -19.49 -8.56
N LEU A 140 4.75 -20.54 -7.74
CA LEU A 140 5.10 -21.92 -8.13
C LEU A 140 4.09 -22.59 -9.07
N ILE A 141 2.95 -21.96 -9.34
CA ILE A 141 1.89 -22.48 -10.22
C ILE A 141 2.07 -22.01 -11.68
N TYR A 142 3.04 -21.12 -11.94
CA TYR A 142 3.44 -20.67 -13.29
C TYR A 142 4.83 -21.19 -13.66
#